data_AF-A0A968WW69-F1
#
_entry.id   AF-A0A968WW69-F1
#
_cell.length_a   1.000
_cell.length_b   1.000
_cell.length_c   1.000
_cell.angle_alpha   90.00
_cell.angle_beta   90.00
_cell.angle_gamma   90.00
#
_symmetry.space_group_name_H-M   'P 1'
#
loop_
_entity.id
_entity.type
_entity.pdbx_description
1 polymer ?
#
loop_
_entity_poly.entity_id
_entity_poly.type
_entity_poly.pdbx_seq_one_letter_code
_entity_poly.pdbx_strand_id
1 'polypeptide(L)'
;MIHAPLMILFANLKGNVGDFAILHAMLVELERRHPECERHVYSHGHKGVDARRMAAFLSQPHPKFSYMGATVYQRTPKGLGLLKRIGLRKWLSGKLIDRLSARFTKLEPFCSASNYQAIFLAGGEQWGGFSTSINMFAILDAISQSNRNIYMFQFSVKRDLMEIYSIKRLKSNFAKIAGNLVVRDGISGEVMRNLSDRVD
;
A
#
# COMPACT_ATOMS: atom_id res chain seq x y z
N MET A 1 13.86 -1.73 -26.67
CA MET A 1 12.89 -2.66 -26.07
C MET A 1 11.94 -1.84 -25.21
N ILE A 2 10.62 -2.02 -25.34
CA ILE A 2 9.67 -1.34 -24.44
C ILE A 2 9.68 -2.13 -23.13
N HIS A 3 10.19 -1.53 -22.06
CA HIS A 3 10.16 -2.14 -20.73
C HIS A 3 8.76 -2.01 -20.14
N ALA A 4 8.27 -3.08 -19.50
CA ALA A 4 6.99 -3.02 -18.80
C ALA A 4 7.03 -1.95 -17.69
N PRO A 5 5.93 -1.21 -17.47
CA PRO A 5 5.91 -0.11 -16.51
C PRO A 5 6.07 -0.59 -15.06
N LEU A 6 6.37 0.35 -14.17
CA LEU A 6 6.32 0.18 -12.71
C LEU A 6 5.00 0.73 -12.17
N MET A 7 4.38 0.01 -11.24
CA MET A 7 3.21 0.49 -10.52
C MET A 7 3.63 1.02 -9.15
N ILE A 8 3.22 2.22 -8.79
CA ILE A 8 3.34 2.77 -7.44
C ILE A 8 1.95 2.83 -6.83
N LEU A 9 1.72 2.13 -5.74
CA LEU A 9 0.43 2.07 -5.04
C LEU A 9 0.45 2.88 -3.75
N PHE A 10 -0.74 3.37 -3.39
CA PHE A 10 -1.02 4.03 -2.11
C PHE A 10 -0.25 5.34 -1.88
N ALA A 11 0.12 6.07 -2.94
CA ALA A 11 0.72 7.38 -2.76
C ALA A 11 -0.25 8.30 -1.96
N ASN A 12 0.18 8.79 -0.79
CA ASN A 12 -0.69 9.55 0.10
C ASN A 12 -0.75 11.04 -0.32
N LEU A 13 -1.31 11.32 -1.49
CA LEU A 13 -1.26 12.66 -2.10
C LEU A 13 -2.31 13.64 -1.54
N LYS A 14 -2.87 13.34 -0.36
CA LYS A 14 -3.81 14.21 0.33
C LYS A 14 -3.14 15.12 1.37
N GLY A 15 -1.98 14.70 1.87
CA GLY A 15 -1.49 15.20 3.14
C GLY A 15 -0.64 16.47 3.05
N ASN A 16 0.28 16.55 4.00
CA ASN A 16 1.25 17.62 4.11
C ASN A 16 2.33 17.48 3.02
N VAL A 17 3.28 18.42 3.00
CA VAL A 17 4.42 18.39 2.07
C VAL A 17 5.23 17.09 2.18
N GLY A 18 5.24 16.46 3.36
CA GLY A 18 6.00 15.23 3.63
C GLY A 18 5.58 14.05 2.76
N ASP A 19 4.28 13.87 2.50
CA ASP A 19 3.82 12.76 1.64
C ASP A 19 4.24 12.93 0.17
N PHE A 20 4.29 14.18 -0.31
CA PHE A 20 4.81 14.49 -1.65
C PHE A 20 6.33 14.33 -1.71
N ALA A 21 7.04 14.66 -0.63
CA ALA A 21 8.48 14.41 -0.52
C ALA A 21 8.80 12.89 -0.53
N ILE A 22 7.95 12.06 0.10
CA ILE A 22 8.06 10.59 0.01
C ILE A 22 7.89 10.15 -1.44
N LEU A 23 6.86 10.64 -2.15
CA LEU A 23 6.69 10.32 -3.57
C LEU A 23 7.91 10.76 -4.40
N HIS A 24 8.43 11.96 -4.18
CA HIS A 24 9.63 12.46 -4.87
C HIS A 24 10.82 11.51 -4.68
N ALA A 25 11.12 11.18 -3.42
CA ALA A 25 12.24 10.30 -3.09
C ALA A 25 12.08 8.91 -3.72
N MET A 26 10.85 8.37 -3.73
CA MET A 26 10.55 7.12 -4.42
C MET A 26 10.79 7.23 -5.93
N LEU A 27 10.31 8.30 -6.56
CA LEU A 27 10.50 8.53 -7.99
C LEU A 27 11.98 8.65 -8.35
N VAL A 28 12.78 9.33 -7.54
CA VAL A 28 14.24 9.47 -7.75
C VAL A 28 14.93 8.12 -7.66
N GLU A 29 14.58 7.31 -6.66
CA GLU A 29 15.20 5.99 -6.49
C GLU A 29 14.79 5.02 -7.61
N LEU A 30 13.54 5.07 -8.07
CA LEU A 30 13.07 4.27 -9.20
C LEU A 30 13.62 4.79 -10.53
N GLU A 31 13.74 6.11 -10.70
CA GLU A 31 14.74 6.85 -11.51
C GLU A 31 15.99 6.02 -11.81
N ARG A 32 16.77 5.95 -10.75
CA ARG A 32 18.11 5.40 -10.73
C ARG A 32 18.15 3.90 -10.99
N ARG A 33 17.20 3.13 -10.44
CA ARG A 33 17.19 1.65 -10.54
C ARG A 33 16.55 1.13 -11.84
N HIS A 34 15.61 1.88 -12.41
CA HIS A 34 14.80 1.46 -13.54
C HIS A 34 14.62 2.61 -14.54
N PRO A 35 15.70 3.20 -15.08
CA PRO A 35 15.62 4.44 -15.86
C PRO A 35 14.69 4.32 -17.07
N GLU A 36 14.64 3.13 -17.69
CA GLU A 36 13.84 2.86 -18.91
C GLU A 36 12.36 2.55 -18.66
N CYS A 37 11.92 2.40 -17.40
CA CYS A 37 10.54 2.04 -17.09
C CYS A 37 9.67 3.28 -16.85
N GLU A 38 8.49 3.31 -17.47
CA GLU A 38 7.43 4.26 -17.09
C GLU A 38 6.96 4.00 -15.66
N ARG A 39 6.52 5.06 -14.97
CA ARG A 39 6.09 5.00 -13.56
C ARG A 39 4.62 5.42 -13.48
N HIS A 40 3.75 4.47 -13.16
CA HIS A 40 2.32 4.69 -12.97
C HIS A 40 2.00 4.86 -11.49
N VAL A 41 1.56 6.06 -11.09
CA VAL A 41 1.28 6.39 -9.69
C VAL A 41 -0.21 6.35 -9.42
N TYR A 42 -0.60 5.53 -8.45
CA TYR A 42 -1.96 5.47 -7.91
C TYR A 42 -1.98 6.01 -6.49
N SER A 43 -2.85 7.00 -6.25
CA SER A 43 -3.04 7.56 -4.91
C SER A 43 -3.92 6.69 -4.03
N HIS A 44 -3.91 6.93 -2.73
CA HIS A 44 -4.73 6.18 -1.78
C HIS A 44 -6.25 6.46 -1.96
N GLY A 45 -7.06 5.41 -2.13
CA GLY A 45 -8.51 5.53 -2.41
C GLY A 45 -9.40 6.16 -1.33
N HIS A 46 -8.97 6.15 -0.07
CA HIS A 46 -9.82 6.65 1.03
C HIS A 46 -10.10 8.15 0.95
N LYS A 47 -9.15 8.94 0.44
CA LYS A 47 -9.24 10.39 0.47
C LYS A 47 -8.57 10.98 -0.78
N GLY A 48 -9.23 11.94 -1.43
CA GLY A 48 -8.76 12.53 -2.69
C GLY A 48 -7.45 13.32 -2.58
N VAL A 49 -6.81 13.50 -3.72
CA VAL A 49 -5.56 14.27 -3.90
C VAL A 49 -5.77 15.74 -3.54
N ASP A 50 -4.81 16.34 -2.83
CA ASP A 50 -4.72 17.79 -2.65
C ASP A 50 -4.24 18.42 -3.97
N ALA A 51 -5.18 19.00 -4.72
CA ALA A 51 -4.90 19.59 -6.03
C ALA A 51 -3.88 20.73 -5.97
N ARG A 52 -3.87 21.53 -4.90
CA ARG A 52 -2.92 22.66 -4.77
C ARG A 52 -1.51 22.16 -4.58
N ARG A 53 -1.34 21.14 -3.72
CA ARG A 53 -0.02 20.53 -3.49
C ARG A 53 0.46 19.73 -4.68
N MET A 54 -0.44 19.03 -5.36
CA MET A 54 -0.11 18.35 -6.61
C MET A 54 0.38 19.34 -7.67
N ALA A 55 -0.31 20.47 -7.85
CA ALA A 55 0.14 21.50 -8.79
C ALA A 55 1.53 22.05 -8.42
N ALA A 56 1.78 22.32 -7.14
CA ALA A 56 3.09 22.77 -6.66
C ALA A 56 4.19 21.71 -6.80
N PHE A 57 3.84 20.43 -6.64
CA PHE A 57 4.76 19.32 -6.87
C PHE A 57 5.14 19.19 -8.35
N LEU A 58 4.15 19.28 -9.24
CA LEU A 58 4.35 19.21 -10.69
C LEU A 58 5.06 20.44 -11.27
N SER A 59 5.10 21.57 -10.55
CA SER A 59 5.85 22.76 -10.97
C SER A 59 7.35 22.69 -10.61
N GLN A 60 7.79 21.66 -9.89
CA GLN A 60 9.18 21.46 -9.49
C GLN A 60 9.83 20.35 -10.33
N PRO A 61 11.17 20.32 -10.44
CA PRO A 61 11.87 19.20 -11.06
C PRO A 61 11.56 17.89 -10.32
N HIS A 62 10.94 16.95 -11.02
CA HIS A 62 10.68 15.60 -10.54
C HIS A 62 10.95 14.59 -11.67
N PRO A 63 11.31 13.35 -11.34
CA PRO A 63 11.40 12.29 -12.34
C PRO A 63 10.05 12.08 -13.04
N LYS A 64 10.07 11.64 -14.30
CA LYS A 64 8.84 11.45 -15.09
C LYS A 64 7.95 10.34 -14.50
N PHE A 65 6.66 10.63 -14.39
CA PHE A 65 5.63 9.68 -13.98
C PHE A 65 4.26 10.05 -14.55
N SER A 66 3.35 9.08 -14.61
CA SER A 66 1.96 9.25 -15.00
C SER A 66 1.06 9.03 -13.78
N TYR A 67 0.25 10.02 -13.44
CA TYR A 67 -0.75 9.87 -12.38
C TYR A 67 -2.00 9.16 -12.93
N MET A 68 -2.29 7.97 -12.42
CA MET A 68 -3.33 7.08 -12.95
C MET A 68 -4.64 7.14 -12.15
N GLY A 69 -4.75 8.05 -11.19
CA GLY A 69 -5.92 8.18 -10.32
C GLY A 69 -5.73 7.56 -8.94
N ALA A 70 -6.84 7.31 -8.24
CA ALA A 70 -6.83 6.72 -6.91
C ALA A 70 -7.09 5.21 -6.97
N THR A 71 -6.53 4.46 -6.03
CA THR A 71 -6.92 3.06 -5.81
C THR A 71 -8.39 2.99 -5.38
N VAL A 72 -9.01 1.82 -5.52
CA VAL A 72 -10.35 1.58 -4.97
C VAL A 72 -10.35 1.70 -3.45
N TYR A 73 -11.46 2.16 -2.88
CA TYR A 73 -11.70 2.18 -1.45
C TYR A 73 -13.15 1.87 -1.13
N GLN A 74 -13.35 0.87 -0.27
CA GLN A 74 -14.66 0.53 0.26
C GLN A 74 -14.70 0.82 1.76
N ARG A 75 -15.58 1.76 2.14
CA ARG A 75 -15.84 2.04 3.55
C ARG A 75 -16.47 0.81 4.20
N THR A 76 -15.87 0.31 5.28
CA THR A 76 -16.52 -0.75 6.07
C THR A 76 -17.77 -0.20 6.76
N PRO A 77 -18.84 -1.01 6.89
CA PRO A 77 -20.09 -0.59 7.52
C PRO A 77 -19.89 0.03 8.91
N LYS A 78 -20.66 1.07 9.22
CA LYS A 78 -20.74 1.62 10.58
C LYS A 78 -21.41 0.58 11.49
N GLY A 79 -20.97 0.48 12.75
CA GLY A 79 -21.56 -0.46 13.74
C GLY A 79 -20.74 -1.71 14.08
N LEU A 80 -19.60 -1.92 13.42
CA LEU A 80 -18.65 -3.01 13.77
C LEU A 80 -18.01 -2.86 15.16
N GLY A 81 -18.28 -1.77 15.88
CA GLY A 81 -17.86 -1.58 17.27
C GLY A 81 -18.42 -2.63 18.23
N LEU A 82 -19.64 -3.13 18.00
CA LEU A 82 -20.18 -4.25 18.79
C LEU A 82 -19.37 -5.54 18.59
N LEU A 83 -18.83 -5.78 17.39
CA LEU A 83 -18.00 -6.95 17.11
C LEU A 83 -16.62 -6.87 17.77
N LYS A 84 -16.17 -5.67 18.18
CA LYS A 84 -14.98 -5.51 19.03
C LYS A 84 -15.20 -6.12 20.42
N ARG A 85 -16.44 -6.07 20.96
CA ARG A 85 -16.77 -6.61 22.30
C ARG A 85 -16.80 -8.13 22.37
N ILE A 86 -17.08 -8.82 21.26
CA ILE A 86 -17.22 -10.29 21.23
C ILE A 86 -16.02 -11.02 20.61
N GLY A 87 -14.87 -10.35 20.44
CA GLY A 87 -13.63 -10.98 19.97
C GLY A 87 -13.58 -11.40 18.48
N LEU A 88 -14.70 -11.28 17.74
CA LEU A 88 -14.80 -11.70 16.33
C LEU A 88 -14.13 -10.76 15.32
N ARG A 89 -13.56 -9.63 15.77
CA ARG A 89 -12.95 -8.61 14.92
C ARG A 89 -11.85 -9.18 14.00
N LYS A 90 -10.99 -10.06 14.53
CA LYS A 90 -9.87 -10.68 13.78
C LYS A 90 -10.34 -11.64 12.70
N TRP A 91 -11.41 -12.38 12.96
CA TRP A 91 -12.01 -13.27 11.99
C TRP A 91 -12.74 -12.48 10.89
N LEU A 92 -13.49 -11.44 11.27
CA LEU A 92 -14.20 -10.60 10.32
C LEU A 92 -13.24 -9.86 9.40
N SER A 93 -12.15 -9.29 9.92
CA SER A 93 -11.18 -8.57 9.10
C SER A 93 -10.57 -9.47 8.03
N GLY A 94 -10.25 -10.73 8.37
CA GLY A 94 -9.85 -11.76 7.41
C GLY A 94 -10.89 -12.00 6.32
N LYS A 95 -12.16 -12.25 6.68
CA LYS A 95 -13.25 -12.44 5.71
C LYS A 95 -13.48 -11.23 4.81
N LEU A 96 -13.35 -10.02 5.35
CA LEU A 96 -13.50 -8.79 4.58
C LEU A 96 -12.36 -8.63 3.57
N ILE A 97 -11.12 -8.92 3.98
CA ILE A 97 -9.97 -8.95 3.07
C ILE A 97 -10.22 -9.95 1.94
N ASP A 98 -10.58 -11.19 2.26
CA ASP A 98 -10.78 -12.25 1.28
C ASP A 98 -11.89 -11.87 0.27
N ARG A 99 -13.01 -11.34 0.76
CA ARG A 99 -14.12 -10.87 -0.09
C ARG A 99 -13.73 -9.70 -0.98
N LEU A 100 -13.03 -8.70 -0.42
CA LEU A 100 -12.62 -7.52 -1.18
C LEU A 100 -11.54 -7.86 -2.19
N SER A 101 -10.59 -8.73 -1.84
CA SER A 101 -9.54 -9.20 -2.74
C SER A 101 -10.15 -9.87 -3.97
N ALA A 102 -11.08 -10.82 -3.78
CA ALA A 102 -11.77 -11.50 -4.89
C ALA A 102 -12.51 -10.53 -5.82
N ARG A 103 -13.00 -9.41 -5.29
CA ARG A 103 -13.59 -8.33 -6.10
C ARG A 103 -12.51 -7.51 -6.81
N PHE A 104 -11.46 -7.11 -6.11
CA PHE A 104 -10.41 -6.24 -6.63
C PHE A 104 -9.59 -6.91 -7.72
N THR A 105 -9.39 -8.24 -7.68
CA THR A 105 -8.75 -9.00 -8.77
C THR A 105 -9.43 -8.80 -10.13
N LYS A 106 -10.69 -8.34 -10.17
CA LYS A 106 -11.46 -8.10 -11.39
C LYS A 106 -11.54 -6.61 -11.81
N LEU A 107 -10.88 -5.72 -11.07
CA LEU A 107 -10.95 -4.28 -11.30
C LEU A 107 -9.57 -3.73 -11.71
N GLU A 108 -9.56 -2.77 -12.63
CA GLU A 108 -8.38 -1.97 -12.88
C GLU A 108 -8.01 -1.14 -11.63
N PRO A 109 -6.71 -0.96 -11.31
CA PRO A 109 -5.55 -1.45 -12.07
C PRO A 109 -5.10 -2.88 -11.73
N PHE A 110 -5.80 -3.58 -10.83
CA PHE A 110 -5.30 -4.79 -10.19
C PHE A 110 -5.42 -6.05 -11.06
N CYS A 111 -6.44 -6.14 -11.91
CA CYS A 111 -6.53 -7.23 -12.90
C CYS A 111 -5.36 -7.21 -13.90
N SER A 112 -4.81 -6.03 -14.15
CA SER A 112 -3.67 -5.81 -15.06
C SER A 112 -2.31 -5.77 -14.34
N ALA A 113 -2.24 -6.18 -13.07
CA ALA A 113 -1.01 -6.14 -12.28
C ALA A 113 0.14 -7.01 -12.86
N SER A 114 -0.17 -8.07 -13.63
CA SER A 114 0.84 -8.87 -14.34
C SER A 114 1.54 -8.12 -15.47
N ASN A 115 0.96 -7.03 -15.96
CA ASN A 115 1.53 -6.22 -17.06
C ASN A 115 2.62 -5.27 -16.56
N TYR A 116 2.87 -5.22 -15.25
CA TYR A 116 3.88 -4.39 -14.63
C TYR A 116 5.12 -5.20 -14.31
N GLN A 117 6.30 -4.61 -14.54
CA GLN A 117 7.57 -5.25 -14.19
C GLN A 117 7.70 -5.47 -12.68
N ALA A 118 7.29 -4.47 -11.90
CA ALA A 118 7.25 -4.52 -10.45
C ALA A 118 6.20 -3.55 -9.88
N ILE A 119 5.78 -3.81 -8.64
CA ILE A 119 4.84 -2.99 -7.89
C ILE A 119 5.52 -2.48 -6.63
N PHE A 120 5.45 -1.18 -6.39
CA PHE A 120 6.03 -0.52 -5.24
C PHE A 120 4.92 0.07 -4.37
N LEU A 121 4.82 -0.40 -3.13
CA LEU A 121 3.95 0.19 -2.12
C LEU A 121 4.63 1.43 -1.55
N ALA A 122 3.92 2.56 -1.56
CA ALA A 122 4.43 3.79 -1.01
C ALA A 122 4.70 3.67 0.50
N GLY A 123 5.73 4.37 0.95
CA GLY A 123 6.16 4.38 2.35
C GLY A 123 5.30 5.28 3.25
N GLY A 124 5.78 5.50 4.47
CA GLY A 124 5.13 6.36 5.46
C GLY A 124 4.13 5.64 6.36
N GLU A 125 3.23 6.41 7.00
CA GLU A 125 2.26 5.90 7.97
C GLU A 125 0.95 5.44 7.29
N GLN A 126 1.01 4.34 6.55
CA GLN A 126 -0.13 3.92 5.73
C GLN A 126 -0.99 2.84 6.42
N TRP A 127 -0.36 2.01 7.26
CA TRP A 127 -0.96 0.80 7.81
C TRP A 127 -1.63 1.06 9.17
N GLY A 128 -2.70 1.83 9.16
CA GLY A 128 -3.45 2.18 10.37
C GLY A 128 -4.95 2.30 10.13
N GLY A 129 -5.75 2.06 11.16
CA GLY A 129 -7.21 2.14 11.09
C GLY A 129 -7.86 0.97 10.34
N PHE A 130 -9.06 0.61 10.78
CA PHE A 130 -9.74 -0.62 10.32
C PHE A 130 -10.06 -0.60 8.82
N SER A 131 -10.75 0.43 8.33
CA SER A 131 -11.16 0.49 6.91
C SER A 131 -9.96 0.58 5.97
N THR A 132 -8.99 1.44 6.28
CA THR A 132 -7.80 1.66 5.44
C THR A 132 -6.98 0.38 5.31
N SER A 133 -6.59 -0.22 6.43
CA SER A 133 -5.78 -1.44 6.41
C SER A 133 -6.48 -2.63 5.72
N ILE A 134 -7.80 -2.76 5.87
CA ILE A 134 -8.57 -3.81 5.17
C ILE A 134 -8.47 -3.64 3.65
N ASN A 135 -8.65 -2.42 3.15
CA ASN A 135 -8.58 -2.15 1.72
C ASN A 135 -7.16 -2.37 1.19
N MET A 136 -6.14 -1.87 1.90
CA MET A 136 -4.75 -2.05 1.49
C MET A 136 -4.35 -3.53 1.45
N PHE A 137 -4.70 -4.32 2.48
CA PHE A 137 -4.43 -5.76 2.47
C PHE A 137 -5.24 -6.51 1.42
N ALA A 138 -6.50 -6.13 1.16
CA ALA A 138 -7.28 -6.73 0.09
C ALA A 138 -6.68 -6.46 -1.30
N ILE A 139 -6.17 -5.24 -1.51
CA ILE A 139 -5.46 -4.86 -2.75
C ILE A 139 -4.15 -5.65 -2.86
N LEU A 140 -3.36 -5.73 -1.78
CA LEU A 140 -2.13 -6.53 -1.74
C LEU A 140 -2.41 -8.01 -2.08
N ASP A 141 -3.45 -8.59 -1.49
CA ASP A 141 -3.86 -9.96 -1.78
C ASP A 141 -4.28 -10.12 -3.25
N ALA A 142 -4.99 -9.14 -3.82
CA ALA A 142 -5.41 -9.18 -5.22
C ALA A 142 -4.21 -9.11 -6.19
N ILE A 143 -3.32 -8.12 -6.04
CA ILE A 143 -2.17 -7.97 -6.93
C ILE A 143 -1.15 -9.11 -6.80
N SER A 144 -1.03 -9.71 -5.61
CA SER A 144 -0.09 -10.82 -5.36
C SER A 144 -0.44 -12.11 -6.09
N GLN A 145 -1.67 -12.22 -6.60
CA GLN A 145 -2.12 -13.35 -7.39
C GLN A 145 -1.52 -13.34 -8.80
N SER A 146 -1.18 -12.17 -9.33
CA SER A 146 -0.69 -11.99 -10.70
C SER A 146 0.71 -11.35 -10.80
N ASN A 147 1.23 -10.78 -9.71
CA ASN A 147 2.59 -10.23 -9.66
C ASN A 147 3.27 -10.54 -8.32
N ARG A 148 4.47 -11.13 -8.37
CA ARG A 148 5.27 -11.47 -7.17
C ARG A 148 6.36 -10.43 -6.86
N ASN A 149 6.64 -9.51 -7.77
CA ASN A 149 7.64 -8.47 -7.64
C ASN A 149 7.04 -7.25 -6.92
N ILE A 150 6.58 -7.46 -5.69
CA ILE A 150 5.94 -6.42 -4.88
C ILE A 150 6.93 -5.96 -3.81
N TYR A 151 7.32 -4.70 -3.82
CA TYR A 151 8.27 -4.13 -2.87
C TYR A 151 7.60 -3.02 -2.07
N MET A 152 8.15 -2.67 -0.91
CA MET A 152 7.63 -1.61 -0.06
C MET A 152 8.75 -0.67 0.34
N PHE A 153 8.52 0.63 0.18
CA PHE A 153 9.39 1.65 0.72
C PHE A 153 9.23 1.77 2.24
N GLN A 154 10.16 2.46 2.90
CA GLN A 154 10.18 2.59 4.36
C GLN A 154 8.82 3.01 4.92
N PHE A 155 8.29 2.22 5.85
CA PHE A 155 6.91 2.34 6.33
C PHE A 155 6.84 2.31 7.86
N SER A 156 5.69 2.75 8.38
CA SER A 156 5.29 2.52 9.77
C SER A 156 4.03 1.67 9.84
N VAL A 157 3.93 0.89 10.92
CA VAL A 157 2.72 0.18 11.33
C VAL A 157 2.29 0.63 12.71
N LYS A 158 0.98 0.75 12.91
CA LYS A 158 0.43 1.03 14.25
C LYS A 158 0.27 -0.26 15.04
N ARG A 159 0.47 -0.18 16.36
CA ARG A 159 0.23 -1.31 17.28
C ARG A 159 -1.22 -1.82 17.21
N ASP A 160 -2.18 -0.95 16.91
CA ASP A 160 -3.60 -1.31 16.78
C ASP A 160 -3.87 -2.33 15.66
N LEU A 161 -2.94 -2.50 14.72
CA LEU A 161 -2.99 -3.53 13.69
C LEU A 161 -3.10 -4.93 14.32
N MET A 162 -2.42 -5.17 15.44
CA MET A 162 -2.44 -6.44 16.19
C MET A 162 -3.78 -6.68 16.91
N GLU A 163 -4.56 -5.63 17.17
CA GLU A 163 -5.93 -5.73 17.68
C GLU A 163 -6.93 -6.06 16.56
N ILE A 164 -6.61 -5.68 15.32
CA ILE A 164 -7.50 -5.82 14.17
C ILE A 164 -7.35 -7.19 13.50
N TYR A 165 -6.13 -7.72 13.44
CA TYR A 165 -5.81 -8.91 12.67
C TYR A 165 -5.22 -10.02 13.53
N SER A 166 -5.33 -11.27 13.07
CA SER A 166 -4.55 -12.36 13.66
C SER A 166 -3.10 -12.28 13.20
N ILE A 167 -2.17 -12.74 14.04
CA ILE A 167 -0.74 -12.81 13.70
C ILE A 167 -0.54 -13.59 12.41
N LYS A 168 -1.18 -14.76 12.29
CA LYS A 168 -1.13 -15.60 11.07
C LYS A 168 -1.50 -14.82 9.81
N ARG A 169 -2.57 -14.01 9.86
CA ARG A 169 -2.99 -13.21 8.70
C ARG A 169 -1.99 -12.11 8.38
N LEU A 170 -1.49 -11.39 9.38
CA LEU A 170 -0.46 -10.36 9.17
C LEU A 170 0.82 -10.97 8.57
N LYS A 171 1.31 -12.09 9.11
CA LYS A 171 2.44 -12.84 8.53
C LYS A 171 2.20 -13.18 7.06
N SER A 172 1.03 -13.74 6.75
CA SER A 172 0.66 -14.09 5.37
C SER A 172 0.56 -12.89 4.43
N ASN A 173 0.14 -11.72 4.92
CA ASN A 173 0.07 -10.51 4.09
C ASN A 173 1.45 -9.92 3.85
N PHE A 174 2.27 -9.74 4.89
CA PHE A 174 3.62 -9.20 4.74
C PHE A 174 4.57 -10.16 3.99
N ALA A 175 4.31 -11.48 4.01
CA ALA A 175 5.04 -12.44 3.19
C ALA A 175 4.86 -12.23 1.67
N LYS A 176 3.82 -11.51 1.23
CA LYS A 176 3.59 -11.19 -0.19
C LYS A 176 4.51 -10.09 -0.72
N ILE A 177 5.15 -9.35 0.18
CA ILE A 177 6.09 -8.28 -0.16
C ILE A 177 7.49 -8.89 -0.21
N ALA A 178 8.16 -8.76 -1.35
CA ALA A 178 9.50 -9.22 -1.63
C ALA A 178 10.58 -8.35 -0.97
N GLY A 179 11.77 -8.91 -0.79
CA GLY A 179 12.91 -8.23 -0.18
C GLY A 179 12.78 -8.03 1.34
N ASN A 180 13.60 -7.14 1.89
CA ASN A 180 13.56 -6.77 3.30
C ASN A 180 12.49 -5.71 3.55
N LEU A 181 11.85 -5.81 4.71
CA LEU A 181 10.82 -4.89 5.18
C LEU A 181 11.48 -3.82 6.05
N VAL A 182 11.82 -2.70 5.41
CA VAL A 182 12.49 -1.59 6.11
C VAL A 182 11.46 -0.75 6.86
N VAL A 183 11.58 -0.66 8.18
CA VAL A 183 10.70 0.17 9.01
C VAL A 183 11.37 1.51 9.36
N ARG A 184 10.58 2.58 9.55
CA ARG A 184 11.14 3.91 9.86
C ARG A 184 11.22 4.28 11.34
N ASP A 185 10.70 3.43 12.24
CA ASP A 185 10.65 3.69 13.68
C ASP A 185 10.69 2.41 14.53
N GLY A 186 11.13 2.54 15.79
CA GLY A 186 11.33 1.41 16.69
C GLY A 186 10.05 0.67 17.09
N ILE A 187 8.91 1.35 17.15
CA ILE A 187 7.61 0.72 17.46
C ILE A 187 7.21 -0.19 16.29
N SER A 188 7.34 0.30 15.07
CA SER A 188 7.11 -0.47 13.86
C SER A 188 8.05 -1.68 13.78
N GLY A 189 9.33 -1.50 14.15
CA GLY A 189 10.30 -2.59 14.20
C GLY A 189 9.92 -3.69 15.20
N GLU A 190 9.47 -3.32 16.39
CA GLU A 190 8.98 -4.28 17.40
C GLU A 190 7.77 -5.07 16.90
N VAL A 191 6.80 -4.39 16.29
CA VAL A 191 5.61 -5.04 15.71
C VAL A 191 6.02 -5.98 14.58
N MET A 192 6.88 -5.52 13.66
CA MET A 192 7.24 -6.28 12.47
C MET A 192 8.15 -7.47 12.75
N ARG A 193 9.02 -7.43 13.77
CA ARG A 193 9.82 -8.60 14.19
C ARG A 193 8.96 -9.78 14.65
N ASN A 194 7.75 -9.52 15.16
CA ASN A 194 6.80 -10.59 15.48
C ASN A 194 6.14 -11.20 14.22
N LEU A 195 6.26 -10.54 13.07
CA LEU A 195 5.54 -10.85 11.83
C LEU A 195 6.45 -11.34 10.69
N SER A 196 7.72 -11.00 10.71
CA SER A 196 8.68 -11.35 9.66
C SER A 196 10.10 -11.34 10.22
N ASP A 197 10.91 -12.29 9.77
CA ASP A 197 12.36 -12.35 10.08
C ASP A 197 13.18 -11.48 9.11
N ARG A 198 12.53 -10.85 8.13
CA ARG A 198 13.14 -10.01 7.08
C ARG A 198 13.05 -8.51 7.39
N VAL A 199 13.13 -8.11 8.65
CA VAL A 199 12.92 -6.72 9.07
C VAL A 199 14.26 -6.04 9.27
N ASP A 200 14.46 -4.93 8.56
CA ASP A 200 15.62 -4.04 8.68
C ASP A 200 15.20 -2.73 9.39
#